data_AF-A0A9E6BA36-F1
#
_entry.id   AF-A0A9E6BA36-F1
#
_cell.length_a   1.000
_cell.length_b   1.000
_cell.length_c   1.000
_cell.angle_alpha   90.00
_cell.angle_beta   90.00
_cell.angle_gamma   90.00
#
_symmetry.space_group_name_H-M   'P 1'
#
loop_
_entity.id
_entity.type
_entity.pdbx_description
1 polymer ?
#
loop_
_entity_poly.entity_id
_entity_poly.type
_entity_poly.pdbx_seq_one_letter_code
_entity_poly.pdbx_strand_id
1 'polypeptide(L)'
;MSYWTTPEDIFAQPARVKNIGKRGAGASVKRVPNSIFKVAVSTDKESFENVYSGVTRGFSFVGLNFGEFTFGTGVRGYVAFSVRKNNIRHLRLKFYSDELDKPFGIYGAWVEYGVGRYVK
;
A
#
# COMPACT_ATOMS: atom_id res chain seq x y z
N MET A 1 4.24 -9.41 14.92
CA MET A 1 3.77 -9.12 13.55
C MET A 1 2.61 -8.15 13.64
N SER A 2 2.70 -6.99 13.00
CA SER A 2 1.58 -6.04 12.91
C SER A 2 0.98 -6.13 11.51
N TYR A 3 -0.35 -6.14 11.41
CA TYR A 3 -1.03 -6.11 10.12
C TYR A 3 -2.37 -5.38 10.23
N TRP A 4 -2.77 -4.77 9.13
CA TRP A 4 -4.08 -4.19 8.94
C TRP A 4 -4.60 -4.56 7.56
N THR A 5 -5.87 -4.93 7.50
CA THR A 5 -6.51 -5.42 6.28
C THR A 5 -7.70 -4.53 5.98
N THR A 6 -7.78 -4.07 4.73
CA THR A 6 -8.98 -3.39 4.24
C THR A 6 -10.18 -4.32 4.27
N PRO A 7 -11.41 -3.80 4.49
CA PRO A 7 -12.62 -4.52 4.16
C PRO A 7 -12.59 -4.96 2.69
N GLU A 8 -13.37 -5.98 2.38
CA GLU A 8 -13.48 -6.44 1.00
C GLU A 8 -14.19 -5.41 0.13
N ASP A 9 -13.51 -4.98 -0.94
CA ASP A 9 -14.04 -3.98 -1.85
C ASP A 9 -14.65 -4.66 -3.08
N ILE A 10 -15.94 -4.37 -3.32
CA ILE A 10 -16.71 -4.81 -4.48
C ILE A 10 -16.78 -3.73 -5.57
N PHE A 11 -16.15 -2.59 -5.33
CA PHE A 11 -16.11 -1.41 -6.21
C PHE A 11 -17.52 -0.90 -6.57
N ALA A 12 -18.46 -1.04 -5.63
CA ALA A 12 -19.89 -0.79 -5.82
C ALA A 12 -20.54 -1.53 -7.01
N GLN A 13 -19.90 -2.56 -7.57
CA GLN A 13 -20.36 -3.27 -8.77
C GLN A 13 -20.13 -4.79 -8.66
N PRO A 14 -20.91 -5.53 -7.86
CA PRO A 14 -20.65 -6.94 -7.56
C PRO A 14 -20.72 -7.86 -8.79
N ALA A 15 -21.62 -7.57 -9.73
CA ALA A 15 -21.84 -8.42 -10.91
C ALA A 15 -20.80 -8.22 -12.02
N ARG A 16 -20.02 -7.12 -11.99
CA ARG A 16 -19.06 -6.80 -13.06
C ARG A 16 -17.66 -7.24 -12.69
N VAL A 17 -16.95 -7.65 -13.72
CA VAL A 17 -15.56 -8.08 -13.65
C VAL A 17 -14.66 -6.87 -13.92
N LYS A 18 -13.56 -6.75 -13.16
CA LYS A 18 -12.65 -5.61 -13.16
C LYS A 18 -11.24 -6.04 -13.55
N ASN A 19 -10.50 -5.09 -14.12
CA ASN A 19 -9.08 -5.25 -14.45
C ASN A 19 -8.28 -4.11 -13.81
N ILE A 20 -7.30 -4.47 -12.98
CA ILE A 20 -6.39 -3.52 -12.35
C ILE A 20 -5.10 -3.48 -13.18
N GLY A 21 -4.73 -2.26 -13.59
CA GLY A 21 -3.50 -2.00 -14.34
C GLY A 21 -2.24 -2.18 -13.48
N LYS A 22 -1.06 -2.14 -14.12
CA LYS A 22 0.22 -2.15 -13.40
C LYS A 22 0.44 -0.87 -12.57
N ARG A 23 -0.23 0.22 -12.95
CA ARG A 23 -0.16 1.55 -12.32
C ARG A 23 -1.55 1.92 -11.80
N GLY A 24 -1.61 2.85 -10.85
CA GLY A 24 -2.88 3.35 -10.28
C GLY A 24 -3.19 2.83 -8.87
N ALA A 25 -2.30 2.03 -8.27
CA ALA A 25 -2.42 1.62 -6.87
C ALA A 25 -1.38 2.32 -5.99
N GLY A 26 -1.82 2.79 -4.83
CA GLY A 26 -0.95 3.46 -3.88
C GLY A 26 -1.53 3.53 -2.47
N ALA A 27 -0.67 3.84 -1.52
CA ALA A 27 -1.02 4.06 -0.14
C ALA A 27 -0.34 5.31 0.40
N SER A 28 -1.10 6.07 1.19
CA SER A 28 -0.54 7.13 2.01
C SER A 28 -0.13 6.54 3.35
N VAL A 29 1.16 6.63 3.66
CA VAL A 29 1.76 5.99 4.83
C VAL A 29 2.38 7.04 5.75
N LYS A 30 2.43 6.75 7.04
CA LYS A 30 3.24 7.48 8.01
C LYS A 30 4.69 7.07 7.81
N ARG A 31 5.57 8.02 7.46
CA ARG A 31 7.00 7.71 7.35
C ARG A 31 7.57 7.50 8.76
N VAL A 32 7.88 6.24 9.07
CA VAL A 32 8.61 5.87 10.28
C VAL A 32 10.01 5.46 9.84
N PRO A 33 11.09 6.14 10.33
CA PRO A 33 12.45 5.75 10.00
C PRO A 33 12.70 4.27 10.30
N ASN A 34 13.43 3.59 9.41
CA ASN A 34 13.79 2.17 9.54
C ASN A 34 12.62 1.19 9.66
N SER A 35 11.39 1.61 9.30
CA SER A 35 10.23 0.71 9.22
C SER A 35 10.19 -0.06 7.90
N ILE A 36 9.67 -1.28 7.97
CA ILE A 36 9.36 -2.09 6.80
C ILE A 36 7.86 -2.03 6.55
N PHE A 37 7.51 -1.78 5.28
CA PHE A 37 6.14 -1.72 4.82
C PHE A 37 5.95 -2.72 3.68
N LYS A 38 5.06 -3.69 3.89
CA LYS A 38 4.69 -4.70 2.90
C LYS A 38 3.21 -4.59 2.56
N VAL A 39 2.89 -4.84 1.29
CA VAL A 39 1.53 -4.89 0.78
C VAL A 39 1.29 -6.26 0.15
N ALA A 40 0.24 -6.91 0.62
CA ALA A 40 -0.30 -8.13 0.05
C ALA A 40 -1.72 -7.91 -0.46
N VAL A 41 -2.11 -8.69 -1.46
CA VAL A 41 -3.40 -8.56 -2.14
C VAL A 41 -4.08 -9.92 -2.22
N SER A 42 -5.37 -9.96 -1.89
CA SER A 42 -6.23 -11.11 -2.11
C SER A 42 -7.38 -10.72 -3.02
N THR A 43 -7.80 -11.67 -3.85
CA THR A 43 -8.89 -11.54 -4.82
C THR A 43 -9.85 -12.73 -4.68
N ASP A 44 -10.93 -12.75 -5.46
CA ASP A 44 -11.85 -13.89 -5.53
C ASP A 44 -11.19 -15.20 -5.99
N LYS A 45 -10.06 -15.11 -6.70
CA LYS A 45 -9.34 -16.28 -7.25
C LYS A 45 -8.15 -16.71 -6.42
N GLU A 46 -7.56 -15.78 -5.69
CA GLU A 46 -6.24 -15.96 -5.07
C GLU A 46 -6.22 -15.40 -3.65
N SER A 47 -5.62 -16.19 -2.75
CA SER A 47 -5.28 -15.78 -1.39
C SER A 47 -4.21 -14.66 -1.39
N PHE A 48 -3.88 -14.13 -0.22
CA PHE A 48 -2.93 -13.03 -0.07
C PHE A 48 -1.57 -13.33 -0.72
N GLU A 49 -1.26 -12.59 -1.78
CA GLU A 49 0.03 -12.59 -2.45
C GLU A 49 0.77 -11.27 -2.16
N ASN A 50 2.08 -11.34 -1.91
CA ASN A 50 2.91 -10.15 -1.70
C ASN A 50 3.16 -9.42 -3.02
N VAL A 51 2.74 -8.16 -3.07
CA VAL A 51 2.85 -7.31 -4.26
C VAL A 51 3.90 -6.21 -4.09
N TYR A 52 4.19 -5.85 -2.83
CA TYR A 52 5.19 -4.84 -2.53
C TYR A 52 5.90 -5.14 -1.22
N SER A 53 7.21 -4.89 -1.22
CA SER A 53 8.04 -4.84 -0.02
C SER A 53 8.98 -3.66 -0.16
N GLY A 54 8.92 -2.72 0.78
CA GLY A 54 9.76 -1.54 0.76
C GLY A 54 10.12 -1.10 2.17
N VAL A 55 11.28 -0.46 2.26
CA VAL A 55 11.70 0.22 3.49
C VAL A 55 11.23 1.67 3.37
N THR A 56 10.48 2.15 4.36
CA THR A 56 10.11 3.56 4.48
C THR A 56 11.36 4.33 4.95
N ARG A 57 12.34 4.52 4.07
CA ARG A 57 13.63 5.13 4.43
C ARG A 57 13.43 6.61 4.79
N GLY A 58 13.78 6.95 6.03
CA GLY A 58 14.17 8.29 6.43
C GLY A 58 15.69 8.41 6.28
N PHE A 59 16.13 9.44 5.56
CA PHE A 59 17.42 10.13 5.50
C PHE A 59 18.68 9.61 6.27
N SER A 60 19.86 9.73 5.63
CA SER A 60 21.20 9.29 6.11
C SER A 60 22.06 10.47 6.57
N PHE A 61 22.92 10.29 7.58
CA PHE A 61 23.68 11.32 8.32
C PHE A 61 24.98 11.84 7.68
N VAL A 62 25.30 11.47 6.44
CA VAL A 62 26.52 11.97 5.80
C VAL A 62 26.30 13.41 5.34
N GLY A 63 26.77 14.39 6.14
CA GLY A 63 26.85 15.82 5.77
C GLY A 63 25.70 16.73 6.22
N LEU A 64 25.08 16.50 7.38
CA LEU A 64 23.86 17.22 7.78
C LEU A 64 23.99 18.02 9.07
N ASN A 65 23.54 19.28 9.02
CA ASN A 65 23.48 20.19 10.15
C ASN A 65 22.19 19.95 10.95
N PHE A 66 22.33 19.38 12.15
CA PHE A 66 21.22 18.97 13.01
C PHE A 66 20.41 20.12 13.64
N GLY A 67 20.89 21.37 13.51
CA GLY A 67 20.17 22.56 13.98
C GLY A 67 18.96 22.95 13.12
N GLU A 68 18.84 22.42 11.90
CA GLU A 68 17.81 22.81 10.92
C GLU A 68 16.72 21.73 10.72
N PHE A 69 16.85 20.57 11.37
CA PHE A 69 15.92 19.44 11.20
C PHE A 69 14.85 19.38 12.28
N THR A 70 13.59 19.43 11.84
CA THR A 70 12.46 19.05 12.70
C THR A 70 12.24 17.54 12.55
N PHE A 71 12.49 16.76 13.61
CA PHE A 71 12.27 15.30 13.67
C PHE A 71 10.78 14.94 13.81
N GLY A 72 9.95 15.48 12.93
CA GLY A 72 8.52 15.22 12.92
C GLY A 72 8.21 13.82 12.39
N THR A 73 7.82 12.88 13.25
CA THR A 73 7.24 11.58 12.88
C THR A 73 5.87 11.69 12.19
N GLY A 74 5.43 12.90 11.82
CA GLY A 74 4.15 13.20 11.17
C GLY A 74 4.18 13.36 9.66
N VAL A 75 5.35 13.26 8.99
CA VAL A 75 5.42 13.50 7.54
C VAL A 75 4.72 12.37 6.79
N ARG A 76 3.62 12.71 6.09
CA ARG A 76 2.92 11.80 5.17
C ARG A 76 3.86 11.40 4.03
N GLY A 77 3.91 10.12 3.74
CA GLY A 77 4.60 9.53 2.59
C GLY A 77 3.59 8.91 1.62
N TYR A 78 4.04 8.70 0.39
CA TYR A 78 3.27 8.03 -0.64
C TYR A 78 4.06 6.84 -1.16
N VAL A 79 3.44 5.66 -1.15
CA VAL A 79 4.00 4.43 -1.69
C VAL A 79 3.14 3.99 -2.84
N ALA A 80 3.67 4.05 -4.05
CA ALA A 80 3.05 3.43 -5.22
C ALA A 80 3.45 1.96 -5.29
N PHE A 81 2.50 1.09 -5.58
CA PHE A 81 2.72 -0.34 -5.76
C PHE A 81 1.93 -0.87 -6.95
N SER A 82 2.35 -2.00 -7.52
CA SER A 82 1.81 -2.50 -8.79
C SER A 82 0.96 -3.74 -8.61
N VAL A 83 -0.36 -3.59 -8.56
CA VAL A 83 -1.32 -4.71 -8.41
C VAL A 83 -1.93 -5.09 -9.75
N ARG A 84 -1.18 -5.80 -10.61
CA ARG A 84 -1.76 -6.25 -11.89
C ARG A 84 -2.65 -7.48 -11.65
N LYS A 85 -3.98 -7.30 -11.69
CA LYS A 85 -4.96 -8.40 -11.58
C LYS A 85 -6.04 -8.22 -12.62
N ASN A 86 -6.33 -9.30 -13.35
CA ASN A 86 -7.34 -9.30 -14.40
C ASN A 86 -8.51 -10.20 -14.02
N ASN A 87 -9.68 -9.81 -14.50
CA ASN A 87 -10.91 -10.52 -14.34
C ASN A 87 -11.30 -10.82 -12.88
N ILE A 88 -11.22 -9.83 -12.00
CA ILE A 88 -11.55 -9.97 -10.58
C ILE A 88 -12.90 -9.33 -10.25
N ARG A 89 -13.55 -9.77 -9.17
CA ARG A 89 -14.79 -9.16 -8.66
C ARG A 89 -14.57 -8.48 -7.31
N HIS A 90 -13.70 -9.04 -6.49
CA HIS A 90 -13.45 -8.63 -5.12
C HIS A 90 -11.96 -8.35 -4.96
N LEU A 91 -11.62 -7.32 -4.18
CA LEU A 91 -10.24 -7.00 -3.83
C LEU A 91 -10.12 -6.79 -2.32
N ARG A 92 -9.06 -7.33 -1.74
CA ARG A 92 -8.66 -7.04 -0.37
C ARG A 92 -7.17 -6.75 -0.29
N LEU A 93 -6.82 -5.59 0.25
CA LEU A 93 -5.44 -5.21 0.53
C LEU A 93 -5.10 -5.51 1.99
N LYS A 94 -3.96 -6.15 2.21
CA LYS A 94 -3.34 -6.35 3.53
C LYS A 94 -2.03 -5.59 3.58
N PHE A 95 -1.89 -4.75 4.58
CA PHE A 95 -0.68 -4.03 4.87
C PHE A 95 -0.07 -4.59 6.15
N TYR A 96 1.23 -4.88 6.13
CA TYR A 96 1.85 -5.53 7.27
C TYR A 96 3.34 -5.22 7.41
N SER A 97 3.84 -5.44 8.63
CA SER A 97 5.24 -5.48 8.99
C SER A 97 5.50 -6.75 9.79
N ASP A 98 6.44 -7.55 9.31
CA ASP A 98 6.87 -8.80 9.91
C ASP A 98 8.10 -8.67 10.82
N GLU A 99 8.71 -7.48 10.88
CA GLU A 99 9.83 -7.21 11.78
C GLU A 99 9.37 -6.80 13.19
N LEU A 100 10.13 -7.23 14.20
CA LEU A 100 9.90 -6.88 15.59
C LEU A 100 10.13 -5.38 15.82
N ASP A 101 9.23 -4.75 16.60
CA ASP A 101 9.30 -3.33 17.00
C ASP A 101 9.41 -2.30 15.88
N LYS A 102 9.00 -2.67 14.65
CA LYS A 102 8.96 -1.79 13.49
C LYS A 102 7.52 -1.57 13.03
N PRO A 103 6.80 -0.63 13.68
CA PRO A 103 5.43 -0.33 13.32
C PRO A 103 5.35 0.43 11.98
N PHE A 104 4.18 0.36 11.36
CA PHE A 104 3.82 1.17 10.21
C PHE A 104 2.53 1.96 10.52
N GLY A 105 2.30 3.05 9.80
CA GLY A 105 1.05 3.80 9.87
C GLY A 105 0.49 4.03 8.47
N ILE A 106 -0.83 3.98 8.33
CA ILE A 106 -1.53 4.15 7.05
C ILE A 106 -2.62 5.19 7.25
N TYR A 107 -2.68 6.16 6.34
CA TYR A 107 -3.73 7.16 6.28
C TYR A 107 -4.82 6.78 5.28
N GLY A 108 -4.47 6.03 4.24
CA GLY A 108 -5.42 5.54 3.25
C GLY A 108 -4.72 4.76 2.14
N ALA A 109 -5.50 4.04 1.36
CA ALA A 109 -5.05 3.34 0.17
C ALA A 109 -6.09 3.51 -0.94
N TRP A 110 -5.62 3.48 -2.19
CA TRP A 110 -6.47 3.57 -3.36
C TRP A 110 -5.95 2.62 -4.44
N VAL A 111 -6.88 2.18 -5.28
CA VAL A 111 -6.63 1.32 -6.42
C VAL A 111 -7.56 1.75 -7.55
N GLU A 112 -6.98 2.15 -8.67
CA GLU A 112 -7.72 2.38 -9.91
C GLU A 112 -8.09 1.06 -10.58
N TYR A 113 -9.30 0.96 -11.13
CA TYR A 113 -9.77 -0.24 -11.79
C TYR A 113 -10.49 0.08 -13.10
N GLY A 114 -10.26 -0.77 -14.10
CA GLY A 114 -10.97 -0.74 -15.37
C GLY A 114 -12.19 -1.65 -15.35
N VAL A 115 -13.31 -1.17 -15.92
CA VAL A 115 -14.49 -1.97 -16.24
C VAL A 115 -14.77 -1.83 -17.74
N GLY A 116 -14.55 -2.90 -18.49
CA GLY A 116 -14.64 -2.85 -19.96
C GLY A 116 -13.57 -1.93 -20.57
N ARG A 117 -13.96 -0.98 -21.42
CA ARG A 117 -13.06 0.01 -22.05
C ARG A 117 -12.84 1.30 -21.25
N TYR A 118 -13.41 1.42 -20.05
CA TYR A 118 -13.32 2.64 -19.24
C TYR A 118 -12.57 2.39 -17.93
N VAL A 119 -11.69 3.33 -17.55
CA VAL A 119 -10.94 3.33 -16.29
C VAL A 119 -11.67 4.23 -15.28
N LYS A 120 -11.82 3.77 -14.04
CA LYS A 120 -12.40 4.51 -12.91
C LYS A 120 -11.51 4.46 -11.68
#